data_AF-A0A662FWE9-F1
#
_entry.id   AF-A0A662FWE9-F1
#
_cell.length_a   1.000
_cell.length_b   1.000
_cell.length_c   1.000
_cell.angle_alpha   90.00
_cell.angle_beta   90.00
_cell.angle_gamma   90.00
#
_symmetry.space_group_name_H-M   'P 1'
#
loop_
_entity.id
_entity.type
_entity.pdbx_description
1 polymer ?
#
loop_
_entity_poly.entity_id
_entity_poly.type
_entity_poly.pdbx_seq_one_letter_code
_entity_poly.pdbx_strand_id
1 'polypeptide(L)'
;MPKRAETLDKKLLYLFYVYGKALSKKRVHELVYLLQEKYGVKLGFKFYGNPPLSMDLDERLSSLVEKGYLKVLYVVGENYLTLYKPYYKLTEKGEKIAEKKDFAKTDMKKINQLVEDVKQKKVSGIVSKT
;
A
#
# COMPACT_ATOMS: atom_id res chain seq x y z
N MET A 1 11.23 4.83 22.25
CA MET A 1 11.58 5.82 21.21
C MET A 1 10.99 5.38 19.87
N PRO A 2 10.30 6.25 19.10
CA PRO A 2 9.82 5.87 17.78
C PRO A 2 11.02 5.64 16.84
N LYS A 3 11.22 4.41 16.38
CA LYS A 3 12.27 4.07 15.40
C LYS A 3 12.02 4.83 14.09
N ARG A 4 13.09 5.39 13.51
CA ARG A 4 13.09 6.07 12.21
C ARG A 4 12.52 5.13 11.14
N ALA A 5 11.70 5.66 10.24
CA ALA A 5 11.10 4.86 9.16
C ALA A 5 12.21 4.26 8.27
N GLU A 6 12.16 2.95 8.07
CA GLU A 6 13.13 2.23 7.24
C GLU A 6 12.86 2.48 5.76
N THR A 7 13.81 2.17 4.88
CA THR A 7 13.65 2.36 3.42
C THR A 7 12.41 1.66 2.89
N LEU A 8 12.06 0.48 3.41
CA LEU A 8 10.84 -0.24 3.07
C LEU A 8 9.57 0.56 3.44
N ASP A 9 9.52 1.11 4.66
CA ASP A 9 8.40 1.94 5.12
C ASP A 9 8.20 3.13 4.20
N LYS A 10 9.29 3.82 3.84
CA LYS A 10 9.22 4.98 2.97
C LYS A 10 8.63 4.64 1.60
N LYS A 11 8.98 3.49 1.02
CA LYS A 11 8.40 3.02 -0.25
C LYS A 11 6.90 2.76 -0.11
N LEU A 12 6.48 2.09 0.96
CA LEU A 12 5.05 1.83 1.23
C LEU A 12 4.29 3.14 1.41
N LEU A 13 4.78 4.04 2.28
CA LEU A 13 4.15 5.35 2.50
C LEU A 13 4.08 6.18 1.21
N TYR A 14 5.13 6.12 0.38
CA TYR A 14 5.14 6.79 -0.92
C TYR A 14 4.11 6.19 -1.89
N LEU A 15 3.88 4.87 -1.88
CA LEU A 15 2.79 4.24 -2.64
C LEU A 15 1.44 4.82 -2.23
N PHE A 16 1.14 4.92 -0.93
CA PHE A 16 -0.11 5.55 -0.47
C PHE A 16 -0.20 7.02 -0.88
N TYR A 17 0.91 7.76 -0.78
CA TYR A 17 0.97 9.18 -1.11
C TYR A 17 0.63 9.43 -2.58
N VAL A 18 1.26 8.69 -3.49
CA VAL A 18 1.02 8.83 -4.94
C VAL A 18 -0.35 8.30 -5.34
N TYR A 19 -0.85 7.26 -4.66
CA TYR A 19 -2.20 6.75 -4.89
C TYR A 19 -3.28 7.76 -4.48
N GLY A 20 -3.06 8.52 -3.39
CA GLY A 20 -3.86 9.68 -2.99
C GLY A 20 -5.23 9.36 -2.39
N LYS A 21 -5.61 8.08 -2.30
CA LYS A 21 -6.89 7.62 -1.71
C LYS A 21 -6.65 6.54 -0.67
N ALA A 22 -7.65 6.31 0.18
CA ALA A 22 -7.62 5.19 1.10
C ALA A 22 -7.65 3.86 0.32
N LEU A 23 -6.87 2.88 0.76
CA LEU A 23 -6.73 1.58 0.11
C LEU A 23 -7.26 0.48 1.03
N SER A 24 -8.12 -0.40 0.49
CA SER A 24 -8.52 -1.61 1.23
C SER A 24 -7.32 -2.54 1.41
N LYS A 25 -7.34 -3.39 2.45
CA LYS A 25 -6.30 -4.41 2.67
C LYS A 25 -5.99 -5.22 1.41
N LYS A 26 -7.02 -5.78 0.76
CA LYS A 26 -6.87 -6.52 -0.50
C LYS A 26 -6.13 -5.69 -1.56
N ARG A 27 -6.50 -4.42 -1.72
CA ARG A 27 -5.89 -3.56 -2.73
C ARG A 27 -4.42 -3.24 -2.44
N VAL A 28 -4.06 -3.05 -1.18
CA VAL A 28 -2.65 -2.85 -0.79
C VAL A 28 -1.82 -4.07 -1.18
N HIS A 29 -2.29 -5.28 -0.87
CA HIS A 29 -1.59 -6.52 -1.19
C HIS A 29 -1.40 -6.69 -2.70
N GLU A 30 -2.44 -6.46 -3.50
CA GLU A 30 -2.35 -6.50 -4.96
C GLU A 30 -1.31 -5.50 -5.52
N LEU A 31 -1.32 -4.26 -5.03
CA LEU A 31 -0.39 -3.22 -5.50
C LEU A 31 1.06 -3.55 -5.11
N VAL A 32 1.28 -4.00 -3.88
CA VAL A 32 2.63 -4.38 -3.40
C VAL A 32 3.14 -5.60 -4.15
N TYR A 33 2.29 -6.60 -4.40
CA TYR A 33 2.62 -7.75 -5.23
C TYR A 33 3.02 -7.31 -6.65
N LEU A 34 2.22 -6.45 -7.28
CA LEU A 34 2.54 -5.93 -8.62
C LEU A 34 3.87 -5.17 -8.63
N LEU A 35 4.13 -4.30 -7.64
CA LEU A 35 5.40 -3.59 -7.54
C LEU A 35 6.60 -4.54 -7.50
N GLN A 36 6.49 -5.61 -6.72
CA GLN A 36 7.57 -6.57 -6.56
C GLN A 36 7.75 -7.45 -7.80
N GLU A 37 6.68 -8.11 -8.24
CA GLU A 37 6.76 -9.15 -9.26
C GLU A 37 6.78 -8.60 -10.69
N LYS A 38 6.09 -7.49 -10.96
CA LYS A 38 6.01 -6.91 -12.31
C LYS A 38 6.92 -5.71 -12.53
N TYR A 39 7.03 -4.83 -11.53
CA TYR A 39 7.85 -3.63 -11.64
C TYR A 39 9.26 -3.82 -11.06
N GLY A 40 9.54 -4.96 -10.40
CA GLY A 40 10.86 -5.30 -9.88
C GLY A 40 11.34 -4.36 -8.78
N VAL A 41 10.42 -3.85 -7.94
CA VAL A 41 10.77 -3.09 -6.73
C VAL A 41 11.09 -4.08 -5.63
N LYS A 42 12.30 -4.01 -5.06
CA LYS A 42 12.71 -4.88 -3.95
C LYS A 42 11.99 -4.46 -2.67
N LEU A 43 10.95 -5.21 -2.31
CA LEU A 43 10.15 -5.06 -1.09
C LEU A 43 10.36 -6.23 -0.11
N GLY A 44 10.65 -7.42 -0.63
CA GLY A 44 11.07 -8.59 0.17
C GLY A 44 9.90 -9.34 0.83
N PHE A 45 8.67 -9.10 0.37
CA PHE A 45 7.49 -9.75 0.92
C PHE A 45 7.23 -11.09 0.21
N LYS A 46 6.85 -12.11 0.98
CA LYS A 46 6.38 -13.38 0.43
C LYS A 46 4.87 -13.32 0.24
N PHE A 47 4.41 -13.70 -0.95
CA PHE A 47 2.99 -13.73 -1.30
C PHE A 47 2.50 -15.15 -1.56
N TYR A 48 1.26 -15.41 -1.16
CA TYR A 48 0.59 -16.71 -1.28
C TYR A 48 -0.83 -16.53 -1.82
N GLY A 49 -1.33 -17.56 -2.52
CA GLY A 49 -2.71 -17.63 -2.99
C GLY A 49 -3.06 -16.70 -4.16
N ASN A 50 -4.34 -16.72 -4.53
CA ASN A 50 -4.93 -15.85 -5.56
C ASN A 50 -6.33 -15.38 -5.08
N PRO A 51 -6.53 -14.09 -4.70
CA PRO A 51 -5.60 -12.98 -4.83
C PRO A 51 -4.37 -13.11 -3.91
N PRO A 52 -3.23 -12.50 -4.27
CA PRO A 52 -1.98 -12.62 -3.52
C PRO A 52 -2.11 -11.96 -2.14
N LEU A 53 -1.72 -12.68 -1.09
CA LEU A 53 -1.71 -12.22 0.29
C LEU A 53 -0.34 -12.45 0.94
N SER A 54 0.10 -11.50 1.78
CA SER A 54 1.37 -11.56 2.51
C SER A 54 1.19 -11.25 4.00
N MET A 55 1.52 -12.22 4.87
CA MET A 55 1.48 -12.03 6.33
C MET A 55 2.50 -10.97 6.77
N ASP A 56 3.71 -11.00 6.21
CA ASP A 56 4.76 -10.02 6.47
C ASP A 56 4.32 -8.58 6.13
N LEU A 57 3.55 -8.42 5.04
CA LEU A 57 2.99 -7.13 4.68
C LEU A 57 1.92 -6.67 5.69
N ASP A 58 1.09 -7.58 6.18
CA ASP A 58 0.07 -7.24 7.20
C ASP A 58 0.70 -6.78 8.51
N GLU A 59 1.72 -7.48 8.98
CA GLU A 59 2.49 -7.07 10.16
C GLU A 59 3.12 -5.70 9.94
N ARG A 60 3.67 -5.46 8.74
CA ARG A 60 4.28 -4.17 8.41
C ARG A 60 3.27 -3.03 8.38
N LEU A 61 2.10 -3.24 7.79
CA LEU A 61 1.01 -2.26 7.77
C LEU A 61 0.52 -1.97 9.20
N SER A 62 0.39 -2.99 10.04
CA SER A 62 0.03 -2.84 11.45
C SER A 62 1.05 -1.99 12.21
N SER A 63 2.35 -2.26 12.00
CA SER A 63 3.42 -1.44 12.57
C SER A 63 3.38 0.02 12.09
N LEU A 64 3.05 0.27 10.82
CA LEU A 64 2.90 1.64 10.30
C LEU A 64 1.69 2.37 10.91
N VAL A 65 0.62 1.64 11.24
CA VAL A 65 -0.54 2.18 11.97
C VAL A 65 -0.16 2.51 13.41
N GLU A 66 0.49 1.60 14.13
CA GLU A 66 0.96 1.81 15.51
C GLU A 66 1.93 3.00 15.61
N LYS A 67 2.81 3.16 14.62
CA LYS A 67 3.73 4.31 14.53
C LYS A 67 3.02 5.63 14.15
N GLY A 68 1.74 5.58 13.82
CA GLY A 68 0.91 6.72 13.45
C GLY A 68 1.19 7.27 12.05
N TYR A 69 1.80 6.49 11.15
CA TYR A 69 2.03 6.88 9.75
C TYR A 69 0.83 6.55 8.85
N LEU A 70 0.09 5.50 9.21
CA LEU A 70 -1.18 5.15 8.61
C LEU A 70 -2.28 5.21 9.67
N LYS A 71 -3.52 5.36 9.23
CA LYS A 71 -4.72 5.14 10.04
C LYS A 71 -5.64 4.16 9.34
N VAL A 72 -6.38 3.39 10.15
CA VAL A 72 -7.44 2.51 9.66
C VAL A 72 -8.75 3.27 9.67
N LEU A 73 -9.43 3.28 8.53
CA LEU A 73 -10.80 3.76 8.36
C LEU A 73 -11.67 2.53 8.20
N TYR A 74 -12.74 2.44 8.99
CA TYR A 74 -13.73 1.39 8.84
C TYR A 74 -14.89 1.91 8.01
N VAL A 75 -15.12 1.28 6.86
CA VAL A 75 -16.26 1.60 6.01
C VAL A 75 -17.38 0.61 6.32
N VAL A 76 -18.58 1.14 6.58
CA VAL A 76 -19.79 0.36 6.80
C VAL A 76 -20.20 -0.31 5.49
N GLY A 77 -20.28 -1.64 5.48
CA GLY A 77 -20.76 -2.38 4.32
C GLY A 77 -22.28 -2.32 4.20
N GLU A 78 -22.80 -2.56 2.99
CA GLU A 78 -24.25 -2.54 2.69
C GLU A 78 -25.03 -3.66 3.40
N ASN A 79 -24.36 -4.74 3.84
CA ASN A 79 -24.98 -5.90 4.45
C ASN A 79 -24.53 -6.10 5.92
N TYR A 80 -25.47 -6.57 6.75
CA TYR A 80 -25.28 -6.89 8.18
C TYR A 80 -24.09 -7.83 8.47
N LEU A 81 -23.72 -8.69 7.52
CA LEU A 81 -22.58 -9.63 7.63
C LEU A 81 -21.23 -9.06 7.17
N THR A 82 -21.19 -7.83 6.66
CA THR A 82 -19.96 -7.17 6.15
C THR A 82 -19.78 -5.79 6.75
N LEU A 83 -20.07 -5.68 8.04
CA LEU A 83 -20.22 -4.42 8.78
C LEU A 83 -18.98 -3.52 8.73
N TYR A 84 -17.76 -4.06 8.68
CA TYR A 84 -16.55 -3.23 8.69
C TYR A 84 -15.45 -3.77 7.77
N LYS A 85 -15.15 -3.02 6.70
CA LYS A 85 -13.98 -3.28 5.84
C LYS A 85 -12.86 -2.29 6.19
N PRO A 86 -11.64 -2.75 6.56
CA PRO A 86 -10.54 -1.87 6.91
C PRO A 86 -9.92 -1.26 5.65
N TYR A 87 -9.80 0.06 5.65
CA TYR A 87 -9.08 0.85 4.67
C TYR A 87 -7.91 1.57 5.34
N TYR A 88 -6.74 1.53 4.73
CA TYR A 88 -5.56 2.24 5.19
C TYR A 88 -5.47 3.59 4.47
N LYS A 89 -5.24 4.67 5.23
CA LYS A 89 -4.99 6.01 4.70
C LYS A 89 -3.77 6.60 5.39
N LEU A 90 -3.01 7.44 4.68
CA LEU A 90 -1.96 8.23 5.31
C LEU A 90 -2.52 9.16 6.38
N THR A 91 -1.72 9.37 7.42
CA THR A 91 -1.85 10.49 8.34
C THR A 91 -0.96 11.63 7.86
N GLU A 92 -1.14 12.83 8.40
CA GLU A 92 -0.24 13.97 8.13
C GLU A 92 1.22 13.64 8.44
N LYS A 93 1.46 12.83 9.49
CA LYS A 93 2.80 12.36 9.85
C LYS A 93 3.39 11.45 8.76
N GLY A 94 2.57 10.56 8.19
CA GLY A 94 2.96 9.70 7.08
C GLY A 94 3.23 10.47 5.80
N GLU A 95 2.38 11.46 5.47
CA GLU A 95 2.54 12.35 4.31
C GLU A 95 3.88 13.09 4.35
N LYS A 96 4.21 13.71 5.49
CA LYS A 96 5.51 14.39 5.69
C LYS A 96 6.73 13.49 5.49
N ILE A 97 6.61 12.19 5.70
CA ILE A 97 7.70 11.24 5.42
C ILE A 97 7.74 10.89 3.93
N ALA A 98 6.59 10.64 3.32
CA ALA A 98 6.49 10.31 1.90
C ALA A 98 6.99 11.45 1.00
N GLU A 99 6.66 12.70 1.34
CA GLU A 99 7.06 13.91 0.59
C GLU A 99 8.58 14.10 0.49
N LYS A 100 9.32 13.65 1.52
CA LYS A 100 10.79 13.75 1.54
C LYS A 100 11.46 12.95 0.43
N LYS A 101 10.77 11.94 -0.14
CA LYS A 101 11.28 11.11 -1.25
C LYS A 101 12.68 10.55 -0.96
N ASP A 102 12.91 10.15 0.30
CA ASP A 102 14.21 9.78 0.82
C ASP A 102 14.52 8.28 0.60
N PHE A 103 14.54 7.88 -0.68
CA PHE A 103 14.93 6.55 -1.19
C PHE A 103 15.27 6.60 -2.70
N ALA A 104 15.56 5.47 -3.34
CA ALA A 104 16.02 5.43 -4.72
C ALA A 104 15.00 6.02 -5.73
N LYS A 105 15.47 6.94 -6.60
CA LYS A 105 14.65 7.55 -7.68
C LYS A 105 14.07 6.53 -8.65
N THR A 106 14.77 5.43 -8.89
CA THR A 106 14.31 4.32 -9.74
C THR A 106 13.05 3.67 -9.17
N ASP A 107 13.02 3.41 -7.86
CA ASP A 107 11.85 2.86 -7.17
C ASP A 107 10.68 3.86 -7.18
N MET A 108 10.94 5.16 -6.99
CA MET A 108 9.90 6.19 -7.09
C MET A 108 9.23 6.19 -8.47
N LYS A 109 10.02 6.13 -9.55
CA LYS A 109 9.51 6.07 -10.93
C LYS A 109 8.62 4.85 -11.13
N LYS A 110 9.04 3.68 -10.64
CA LYS A 110 8.27 2.43 -10.72
C LYS A 110 6.95 2.51 -9.95
N ILE A 111 6.97 3.10 -8.75
CA ILE A 111 5.75 3.32 -7.96
C ILE A 111 4.78 4.25 -8.70
N ASN A 112 5.27 5.38 -9.21
CA ASN A 112 4.45 6.31 -9.99
C ASN A 112 3.85 5.62 -11.23
N GLN A 113 4.68 4.86 -11.97
CA GLN A 113 4.24 4.15 -13.17
C GLN A 113 3.11 3.17 -12.86
N LEU A 114 3.25 2.34 -11.82
CA LEU A 114 2.18 1.42 -11.41
C LEU A 114 0.88 2.16 -11.10
N VAL A 115 0.95 3.25 -10.33
CA VAL A 115 -0.25 4.01 -9.94
C VAL A 115 -0.94 4.58 -11.17
N GLU A 116 -0.19 5.11 -12.13
CA GLU A 116 -0.73 5.60 -13.40
C GLU A 116 -1.34 4.48 -14.26
N ASP A 117 -0.67 3.33 -14.38
CA ASP A 117 -1.19 2.18 -15.13
C ASP A 117 -2.49 1.64 -14.52
N VAL A 118 -2.60 1.68 -13.19
CA VAL A 118 -3.81 1.34 -12.45
C VAL A 118 -4.94 2.33 -12.71
N LYS A 119 -4.66 3.64 -12.66
CA LYS A 119 -5.67 4.69 -12.94
C LYS A 119 -6.17 4.61 -14.38
N GLN A 120 -5.30 4.28 -15.32
CA GLN A 120 -5.61 4.12 -16.75
C GLN A 120 -6.20 2.74 -17.08
N LYS A 121 -6.47 1.89 -16.07
CA LYS A 121 -7.01 0.53 -16.23
C LYS A 121 -6.17 -0.37 -17.17
N LYS A 122 -4.88 -0.07 -17.34
CA LYS A 122 -3.93 -0.86 -18.15
C LYS A 122 -3.56 -2.18 -17.47
N VAL A 123 -3.76 -2.29 -16.16
CA VAL A 123 -3.59 -3.51 -15.37
C VAL A 123 -4.94 -4.24 -15.25
N SER A 124 -5.28 -5.05 -16.24
CA SER A 124 -6.61 -5.70 -16.36
C SER A 124 -6.69 -7.14 -15.80
N GLY A 125 -5.59 -7.72 -15.30
CA GLY A 125 -5.54 -9.15 -14.97
C GLY A 125 -5.75 -9.54 -13.49
N ILE A 126 -5.70 -8.60 -12.54
CA ILE A 126 -5.83 -8.90 -11.09
C ILE A 126 -6.85 -7.98 -10.41
N VAL A 127 -7.15 -6.83 -11.03
CA VAL A 127 -8.06 -5.83 -10.48
C VAL A 127 -9.49 -6.26 -10.79
N SER A 128 -10.09 -7.06 -9.90
CA SER A 128 -11.52 -7.34 -9.97
C SER A 128 -12.27 -6.00 -10.03
N LYS A 129 -13.14 -5.86 -11.04
CA LYS A 129 -14.07 -4.74 -11.17
C LYS A 129 -14.71 -4.49 -9.80
N THR A 130 -14.47 -3.30 -9.27
CA THR A 130 -15.25 -2.77 -8.14
C THR A 130 -16.55 -2.25 -8.67
#